data_AF-A0A355H6A6-F1
#
_entry.id   AF-A0A355H6A6-F1
#
_cell.length_a   1.000
_cell.length_b   1.000
_cell.length_c   1.000
_cell.angle_alpha   90.00
_cell.angle_beta   90.00
_cell.angle_gamma   90.00
#
_symmetry.space_group_name_H-M   'P 1'
#
loop_
_entity.id
_entity.type
_entity.pdbx_description
1 polymer ?
#
loop_
_entity_poly.entity_id
_entity_poly.type
_entity_poly.pdbx_seq_one_letter_code
_entity_poly.pdbx_strand_id
1 'polypeptide(L)'
;TPLAGTIKIDDTNNVLIVKLNGRVSDPIELRKDIYTRGSLAKTLQNRLMEDKVLGRRRIQVREEEGRLKIISSTYGNSSTIEVEAGSGMDLTSLGLEDGVSTPGENVEGLIGNVKAKGRGQLLVGAEDSNTEGLRLFITLDDNDLVDEEEATVKISKGVAVKLGDKLSKLNDPLGGNVKRATDDITGQMSSFDEQIKRLNQRAESKRSRLQNKFAKLDSTMGRLKSQQNYISQQLSAMSGARKI
;
A
#
# COMPACT_ATOMS: atom_id res chain seq x y z
N THR A 1 27.55 7.43 37.07
CA THR A 1 27.81 8.34 38.22
C THR A 1 28.75 9.47 37.81
N PRO A 2 28.62 10.72 38.30
CA PRO A 2 29.61 11.76 38.05
C PRO A 2 31.01 11.35 38.53
N LEU A 3 32.00 11.56 37.68
CA LEU A 3 33.40 11.27 37.96
C LEU A 3 33.98 12.26 38.97
N ALA A 4 34.99 11.82 39.72
CA ALA A 4 35.84 12.73 40.48
C ALA A 4 36.54 13.74 39.55
N GLY A 5 36.99 14.89 40.08
CA GLY A 5 37.69 15.90 39.28
C GLY A 5 39.02 15.38 38.70
N THR A 6 39.68 14.49 39.45
CA THR A 6 40.86 13.73 39.03
C THR A 6 40.60 12.24 39.24
N ILE A 7 41.04 11.43 38.28
CA ILE A 7 40.79 9.99 38.24
C ILE A 7 42.15 9.31 38.13
N LYS A 8 42.48 8.49 39.11
CA LYS A 8 43.73 7.71 39.10
C LYS A 8 43.48 6.39 38.38
N ILE A 9 44.24 6.13 37.33
CA ILE A 9 44.30 4.83 36.68
C ILE A 9 45.54 4.08 37.18
N ASP A 10 45.34 2.90 37.76
CA ASP A 10 46.40 2.00 38.23
C ASP A 10 46.06 0.53 37.92
N ASP A 11 46.77 -0.41 38.55
CA ASP A 11 46.63 -1.85 38.29
C ASP A 11 45.24 -2.43 38.62
N THR A 12 44.36 -1.69 39.29
CA THR A 12 43.04 -2.20 39.66
C THR A 12 41.94 -1.75 38.72
N ASN A 13 42.16 -0.76 37.84
CA ASN A 13 41.09 -0.14 37.03
C ASN A 13 41.53 0.24 35.60
N ASN A 14 42.65 -0.29 35.13
CA ASN A 14 43.24 0.09 33.85
C ASN A 14 42.74 -0.74 32.66
N VAL A 15 41.94 -1.79 32.86
CA VAL A 15 41.46 -2.64 31.76
C VAL A 15 39.94 -2.72 31.75
N LEU A 16 39.35 -2.46 30.59
CA LEU A 16 37.92 -2.55 30.34
C LEU A 16 37.63 -3.27 29.03
N ILE A 17 36.42 -3.83 28.92
CA ILE A 17 35.93 -4.52 27.74
C ILE A 17 34.66 -3.81 27.31
N VAL A 18 34.55 -3.47 26.03
CA VAL A 18 33.34 -2.86 25.47
C VAL A 18 32.67 -3.85 24.54
N LYS A 19 31.36 -4.04 24.70
CA LYS A 19 30.53 -4.79 23.77
C LYS A 19 29.66 -3.83 22.98
N LEU A 20 29.73 -3.90 21.66
CA LEU A 20 28.89 -3.11 20.76
C LEU A 20 28.04 -4.04 19.89
N ASN A 21 26.72 -3.98 20.06
CA ASN A 21 25.74 -4.81 19.34
C ASN A 21 26.11 -6.30 19.43
N GLY A 22 26.46 -6.75 20.64
CA GLY A 22 26.90 -8.13 20.94
C GLY A 22 28.33 -8.49 20.50
N ARG A 23 29.10 -7.58 19.89
CA ARG A 23 30.51 -7.82 19.57
C ARG A 23 31.42 -7.30 20.65
N VAL A 24 32.29 -8.16 21.17
CA VAL A 24 33.23 -7.85 22.25
C VAL A 24 34.53 -7.28 21.67
N SER A 25 35.06 -6.22 22.28
CA SER A 25 36.39 -5.68 21.97
C SER A 25 37.51 -6.59 22.47
N ASP A 26 38.74 -6.34 22.02
CA ASP A 26 39.91 -6.83 22.77
C ASP A 26 39.99 -6.06 24.11
N PRO A 27 40.73 -6.56 25.11
CA PRO A 27 40.93 -5.84 26.37
C PRO A 27 41.52 -4.44 26.12
N ILE A 28 40.79 -3.42 26.54
CA ILE A 28 41.16 -2.03 26.32
C ILE A 28 42.01 -1.57 27.50
N GLU A 29 43.31 -1.50 27.29
CA GLU A 29 44.27 -1.10 28.31
C GLU A 29 44.50 0.42 28.31
N LEU A 30 44.08 1.07 29.39
CA LEU A 30 44.40 2.45 29.71
C LEU A 30 45.80 2.52 30.31
N ARG A 31 46.55 3.57 29.96
CA ARG A 31 47.85 3.83 30.56
C ARG A 31 47.63 4.25 32.02
N LYS A 32 48.50 3.80 32.92
CA LYS A 32 48.49 4.21 34.32
C LYS A 32 48.95 5.66 34.43
N ASP A 33 48.06 6.52 34.90
CA ASP A 33 48.31 7.94 35.09
C ASP A 33 47.17 8.58 35.91
N ILE A 34 47.31 9.86 36.21
CA ILE A 34 46.23 10.69 36.74
C ILE A 34 45.59 11.44 35.58
N TYR A 35 44.31 11.17 35.35
CA TYR A 35 43.53 11.78 34.28
C TYR A 35 42.58 12.83 34.82
N THR A 36 42.32 13.85 34.01
CA THR A 36 41.13 14.68 34.13
C THR A 36 39.99 13.99 33.37
N ARG A 37 38.74 14.36 33.64
CA ARG A 37 37.58 13.73 33.00
C ARG A 37 37.67 13.79 31.46
N GLY A 38 38.05 14.94 30.91
CA GLY A 38 38.23 15.12 29.48
C GLY A 38 39.42 14.35 28.89
N SER A 39 40.56 14.29 29.61
CA SER A 39 41.72 13.53 29.11
C SER A 39 41.48 12.02 29.15
N LEU A 40 40.72 11.54 30.14
CA LEU A 40 40.26 10.16 30.20
C LEU A 40 39.34 9.81 29.03
N ALA A 41 38.31 10.63 28.77
CA ALA A 41 37.39 10.41 27.65
C ALA A 41 38.14 10.35 26.31
N LYS A 42 39.08 11.26 26.08
CA LYS A 42 39.93 11.27 24.88
C LYS A 42 40.84 10.05 24.79
N THR A 43 41.42 9.61 25.90
CA THR A 43 42.26 8.40 25.94
C THR A 43 41.43 7.18 25.60
N LEU A 44 40.25 7.02 26.20
CA LEU A 44 39.32 5.93 25.92
C LEU A 44 38.83 5.95 24.46
N GLN A 45 38.52 7.13 23.92
CA GLN A 45 38.16 7.31 22.52
C GLN A 45 39.24 6.77 21.58
N ASN A 46 40.50 7.15 21.81
CA ASN A 46 41.62 6.74 20.98
C ASN A 46 41.83 5.22 21.05
N ARG A 47 41.77 4.64 22.25
CA ARG A 47 41.90 3.19 22.41
C ARG A 47 40.79 2.40 21.72
N LEU A 48 39.55 2.88 21.81
CA LEU A 48 38.42 2.27 21.08
C LEU A 48 38.56 2.38 19.56
N MET A 49 39.17 3.46 19.05
CA MET A 49 39.46 3.63 17.63
C MET A 49 40.60 2.71 17.14
N GLU A 50 41.56 2.39 18.01
CA GLU A 50 42.67 1.48 17.73
C GLU A 50 42.27 -0.01 17.81
N ASP A 51 41.15 -0.32 18.48
CA ASP A 51 40.65 -1.69 18.61
C ASP A 51 40.30 -2.33 17.26
N LYS A 52 40.70 -3.59 17.06
CA LYS A 52 40.54 -4.29 15.78
C LYS A 52 39.09 -4.63 15.45
N VAL A 53 38.25 -4.81 16.48
CA VAL A 53 36.86 -5.23 16.35
C VAL A 53 35.93 -4.02 16.25
N LEU A 54 36.17 -3.01 17.08
CA LEU A 54 35.30 -1.85 17.29
C LEU A 54 35.78 -0.58 16.60
N GLY A 55 37.07 -0.45 16.25
CA GLY A 55 37.63 0.78 15.69
C GLY A 55 36.96 1.26 14.40
N ARG A 56 36.40 0.34 13.61
CA ARG A 56 35.65 0.66 12.37
C ARG A 56 34.19 1.05 12.61
N ARG A 57 33.68 0.91 13.83
CA ARG A 57 32.26 1.10 14.18
C ARG A 57 31.93 2.49 14.71
N ARG A 58 32.87 3.44 14.59
CA ARG A 58 32.67 4.88 14.84
C ARG A 58 31.99 5.17 16.20
N ILE A 59 32.51 4.55 17.26
CA ILE A 59 32.08 4.84 18.64
C ILE A 59 32.61 6.22 19.03
N GLN A 60 31.76 7.01 19.68
CA GLN A 60 32.14 8.30 20.24
C GLN A 60 32.15 8.26 21.77
N VAL A 61 33.21 8.76 22.38
CA VAL A 61 33.34 8.91 23.84
C VAL A 61 33.45 10.39 24.14
N ARG A 62 32.57 10.89 25.00
CA ARG A 62 32.54 12.28 25.43
C ARG A 62 32.40 12.37 26.94
N GLU A 63 32.78 13.51 27.47
CA GLU A 63 32.47 13.90 28.84
C GLU A 63 31.29 14.86 28.77
N GLU A 64 30.22 14.55 29.51
CA GLU A 64 29.00 15.35 29.56
C GLU A 64 28.48 15.34 31.01
N GLU A 65 28.27 16.53 31.59
CA GLU A 65 27.80 16.70 32.97
C GLU A 65 28.62 15.92 34.03
N GLY A 66 29.95 15.86 33.86
CA GLY A 66 30.82 15.11 34.76
C GLY A 66 30.83 13.60 34.54
N ARG A 67 30.15 13.07 33.51
CA ARG A 67 30.03 11.63 33.25
C ARG A 67 30.68 11.26 31.92
N LEU A 68 31.19 10.03 31.82
CA LEU A 68 31.57 9.47 30.52
C LEU A 68 30.32 9.03 29.79
N LYS A 69 30.17 9.50 28.55
CA LYS A 69 29.11 9.09 27.64
C LYS A 69 29.74 8.41 26.43
N ILE A 70 29.38 7.15 26.24
CA ILE A 70 29.83 6.33 25.10
C ILE A 70 28.62 6.16 24.19
N ILE A 71 28.74 6.63 22.95
CA ILE A 71 27.65 6.71 22.00
C ILE A 71 28.05 5.92 20.75
N SER A 72 27.17 5.03 20.32
CA SER A 72 27.31 4.34 19.04
C SER A 72 26.84 5.28 17.93
N SER A 73 27.52 5.29 16.78
CA SER A 73 27.01 6.01 15.61
C SER A 73 25.88 5.26 14.88
N THR A 74 25.47 4.08 15.37
CA THR A 74 24.37 3.32 14.78
C THR A 74 23.06 3.61 15.50
N TYR A 75 21.97 3.67 14.73
CA TYR A 75 20.61 3.89 15.23
C TYR A 75 19.84 2.57 15.33
N GLY A 76 18.75 2.58 16.10
CA GLY A 76 17.83 1.47 16.23
C GLY A 76 18.08 0.57 17.44
N ASN A 77 17.07 -0.25 17.76
CA ASN A 77 17.05 -1.10 18.96
C ASN A 77 18.15 -2.18 18.98
N SER A 78 18.77 -2.47 17.84
CA SER A 78 19.94 -3.34 17.76
C SER A 78 21.26 -2.63 18.13
N SER A 79 21.23 -1.32 18.33
CA SER A 79 22.37 -0.51 18.74
C SER A 79 22.48 -0.54 20.26
N THR A 80 23.38 -1.37 20.79
CA THR A 80 23.58 -1.53 22.24
C THR A 80 25.06 -1.39 22.58
N ILE A 81 25.36 -0.71 23.69
CA ILE A 81 26.71 -0.58 24.22
C ILE A 81 26.71 -1.13 25.63
N GLU A 82 27.57 -2.09 25.92
CA GLU A 82 27.82 -2.58 27.27
C GLU A 82 29.29 -2.39 27.59
N VAL A 83 29.59 -2.08 28.84
CA VAL A 83 30.96 -1.91 29.33
C VAL A 83 31.14 -2.83 30.52
N GLU A 84 32.18 -3.64 30.49
CA GLU A 84 32.52 -4.58 31.55
C GLU A 84 33.95 -4.34 32.01
N ALA A 85 34.21 -4.66 33.28
CA ALA A 85 35.55 -4.67 33.81
C ALA A 85 36.38 -5.79 33.17
N GLY A 86 37.67 -5.53 32.92
CA GLY A 86 38.62 -6.60 32.65
C GLY A 86 38.70 -7.57 33.84
N SER A 87 39.18 -8.79 33.61
CA SER A 87 39.31 -9.80 34.67
C SER A 87 40.12 -9.26 35.86
N GLY A 88 39.52 -9.21 37.05
CA GLY A 88 40.17 -8.72 38.28
C GLY A 88 40.25 -7.20 38.40
N MET A 89 39.56 -6.45 37.55
CA MET A 89 39.50 -5.00 37.57
C MET A 89 38.21 -4.48 38.22
N ASP A 90 38.27 -3.27 38.73
CA ASP A 90 37.17 -2.51 39.34
C ASP A 90 37.02 -1.18 38.58
N LEU A 91 35.84 -0.94 38.00
CA LEU A 91 35.55 0.28 37.23
C LEU A 91 34.68 1.28 38.01
N THR A 92 34.42 1.07 39.31
CA THR A 92 33.65 2.00 40.15
C THR A 92 34.20 3.43 40.07
N SER A 93 35.53 3.59 40.10
CA SER A 93 36.20 4.90 39.99
C SER A 93 35.97 5.61 38.65
N LEU A 94 35.59 4.85 37.62
CA LEU A 94 35.27 5.34 36.28
C LEU A 94 33.77 5.60 36.11
N GLY A 95 32.95 5.28 37.12
CA GLY A 95 31.50 5.46 37.08
C GLY A 95 30.80 4.64 35.99
N LEU A 96 31.46 3.56 35.51
CA LEU A 96 31.00 2.70 34.42
C LEU A 96 30.32 1.41 34.92
N GLU A 97 30.58 0.99 36.16
CA GLU A 97 29.97 -0.21 36.75
C GLU A 97 28.47 -0.03 37.01
N ASP A 98 28.07 1.14 37.54
CA ASP A 98 26.66 1.58 37.64
C ASP A 98 26.20 2.33 36.37
N GLY A 99 26.88 2.13 35.24
CA GLY A 99 26.57 2.79 33.99
C GLY A 99 25.19 2.37 33.48
N VAL A 100 24.33 3.35 33.15
CA VAL A 100 23.08 3.05 32.46
C VAL A 100 23.37 2.90 30.96
N SER A 101 23.08 1.73 30.42
CA SER A 101 23.06 1.50 28.98
C SER A 101 21.64 1.58 28.46
N THR A 102 21.39 2.50 27.55
CA THR A 102 20.13 2.63 26.82
C THR A 102 20.32 2.13 25.40
N PRO A 103 19.52 1.15 24.92
CA PRO A 103 19.54 0.77 23.52
C PRO A 103 19.11 1.96 22.65
N GLY A 104 19.61 2.01 21.41
CA GLY A 104 19.17 3.02 20.44
C GLY A 104 17.69 2.85 20.09
N GLU A 105 17.03 3.93 19.71
CA GLU A 105 15.64 3.87 19.28
C GLU A 105 15.54 3.79 17.75
N ASN A 106 14.51 3.10 17.26
CA ASN A 106 14.20 3.10 15.84
C ASN A 106 13.41 4.38 15.53
N VAL A 107 13.57 4.90 14.32
CA VAL A 107 12.72 6.00 13.85
C VAL A 107 11.26 5.58 13.88
N GLU A 108 10.42 6.37 14.54
CA GLU A 108 8.97 6.20 14.51
C GLU A 108 8.35 7.34 13.73
N GLY A 109 7.30 7.05 12.95
CA GLY A 109 6.68 8.06 12.13
C GLY A 109 5.52 7.55 11.30
N LEU A 110 4.88 8.50 10.61
CA LEU A 110 3.76 8.28 9.72
C LEU A 110 4.21 8.56 8.28
N ILE A 111 3.79 7.74 7.33
CA ILE A 111 3.91 8.04 5.90
C ILE A 111 2.47 8.16 5.37
N GLY A 112 2.09 9.34 4.88
CA GLY A 112 0.74 9.57 4.37
C GLY A 112 -0.39 9.19 5.34
N ASN A 113 -0.25 9.57 6.62
CA ASN A 113 -1.16 9.25 7.74
C ASN A 113 -1.27 7.76 8.10
N VAL A 114 -0.40 6.90 7.58
CA VAL A 114 -0.32 5.48 7.95
C VAL A 114 0.94 5.24 8.78
N LYS A 115 0.80 4.53 9.91
CA LYS A 115 1.94 4.20 10.80
C LYS A 115 2.96 3.37 10.03
N ALA A 116 4.16 3.91 9.90
CA ALA A 116 5.27 3.24 9.22
C ALA A 116 6.13 2.46 10.21
N LYS A 117 6.88 1.49 9.70
CA LYS A 117 7.75 0.62 10.49
C LYS A 117 9.19 1.14 10.46
N GLY A 118 9.69 1.52 11.63
CA GLY A 118 11.07 1.92 11.84
C GLY A 118 12.05 0.76 11.91
N ARG A 119 13.23 0.92 11.30
CA ARG A 119 14.41 0.08 11.52
C ARG A 119 15.67 0.93 11.45
N GLY A 120 16.20 1.30 12.61
CA GLY A 120 17.25 2.31 12.72
C GLY A 120 16.74 3.63 12.15
N GLN A 121 17.43 4.17 11.15
CA GLN A 121 17.02 5.37 10.41
C GLN A 121 16.10 5.08 9.22
N LEU A 122 15.80 3.82 8.93
CA LEU A 122 14.94 3.47 7.80
C LEU A 122 13.47 3.42 8.24
N LEU A 123 12.64 4.28 7.67
CA LEU A 123 11.20 4.26 7.83
C LEU A 123 10.58 3.54 6.62
N VAL A 124 9.93 2.42 6.87
CA VAL A 124 9.34 1.54 5.84
C VAL A 124 7.82 1.69 5.88
N GLY A 125 7.20 1.96 4.74
CA GLY A 125 5.75 2.06 4.64
C GLY A 125 5.06 0.74 5.01
N ALA A 126 3.83 0.85 5.52
CA ALA A 126 3.07 -0.31 5.96
C ALA A 126 2.71 -1.24 4.80
N GLU A 127 2.75 -2.54 5.05
CA GLU A 127 2.21 -3.58 4.16
C GLU A 127 0.69 -3.35 3.95
N ASP A 128 0.17 -3.73 2.79
CA ASP A 128 -1.24 -3.56 2.40
C ASP A 128 -1.75 -2.10 2.41
N SER A 129 -0.84 -1.13 2.27
CA SER A 129 -1.18 0.30 2.24
C SER A 129 -0.67 0.99 0.98
N ASN A 130 -1.14 2.22 0.73
CA ASN A 130 -0.61 3.06 -0.35
C ASN A 130 0.88 3.41 -0.19
N THR A 131 1.46 3.12 0.98
CA THR A 131 2.86 3.34 1.29
C THR A 131 3.70 2.08 1.16
N GLU A 132 3.09 0.95 0.81
CA GLU A 132 3.78 -0.32 0.68
C GLU A 132 4.92 -0.23 -0.34
N GLY A 133 6.07 -0.77 0.03
CA GLY A 133 7.29 -0.72 -0.77
C GLY A 133 8.05 0.61 -0.69
N LEU A 134 7.51 1.65 -0.04
CA LEU A 134 8.25 2.88 0.23
C LEU A 134 9.26 2.68 1.37
N ARG A 135 10.46 3.20 1.15
CA ARG A 135 11.58 3.13 2.07
C ARG A 135 12.23 4.50 2.11
N LEU A 136 12.12 5.18 3.25
CA LEU A 136 12.66 6.51 3.48
C LEU A 136 13.81 6.40 4.48
N PHE A 137 14.90 7.10 4.20
CA PHE A 137 16.02 7.22 5.15
C PHE A 137 15.89 8.55 5.87
N ILE A 138 15.66 8.50 7.17
CA ILE A 138 15.38 9.67 8.00
C ILE A 138 16.66 10.08 8.72
N THR A 139 17.06 11.34 8.54
CA THR A 139 18.24 11.94 9.19
C THR A 139 17.88 13.05 10.18
N LEU A 140 16.58 13.28 10.39
CA LEU A 140 16.07 14.27 11.34
C LEU A 140 16.38 13.81 12.76
N ASP A 141 16.72 14.76 13.62
CA ASP A 141 16.84 14.55 15.07
C ASP A 141 15.63 15.13 15.81
N ASP A 142 15.55 14.88 17.13
CA ASP A 142 14.41 15.32 17.94
C ASP A 142 14.24 16.85 17.98
N ASN A 143 15.29 17.63 17.68
CA ASN A 143 15.22 19.08 17.63
C ASN A 143 14.73 19.61 16.27
N ASP A 144 14.85 18.79 15.23
CA ASP A 144 14.38 19.10 13.88
C ASP A 144 12.88 18.79 13.70
N LEU A 145 12.25 18.12 14.66
CA LEU A 145 10.84 17.75 14.60
C LEU A 145 9.93 18.99 14.68
N VAL A 146 8.92 19.04 13.81
CA VAL A 146 7.85 20.03 13.81
C VAL A 146 6.52 19.38 14.13
N ASP A 147 5.58 20.18 14.65
CA ASP A 147 4.21 19.70 14.95
C ASP A 147 3.40 19.32 13.69
N GLU A 148 3.92 19.60 12.48
CA GLU A 148 3.27 19.38 11.19
C GLU A 148 4.00 18.33 10.32
N GLU A 149 3.79 18.33 9.00
CA GLU A 149 4.43 17.40 8.07
C GLU A 149 5.93 17.71 7.87
N GLU A 150 6.79 16.81 8.35
CA GLU A 150 8.26 16.93 8.27
C GLU A 150 8.79 17.04 6.83
N ALA A 151 8.18 16.30 5.89
CA ALA A 151 8.62 16.27 4.51
C ALA A 151 7.53 15.81 3.54
N THR A 152 7.38 16.51 2.42
CA THR A 152 6.55 16.07 1.30
C THR A 152 7.40 15.34 0.25
N VAL A 153 7.27 14.01 0.17
CA VAL A 153 7.96 13.20 -0.86
C VAL A 153 7.06 13.00 -2.08
N LYS A 154 7.43 13.58 -3.23
CA LYS A 154 6.71 13.36 -4.50
C LYS A 154 7.26 12.15 -5.25
N ILE A 155 6.54 11.04 -5.21
CA ILE A 155 6.91 9.82 -5.94
C ILE A 155 6.30 9.87 -7.34
N SER A 156 7.12 9.65 -8.37
CA SER A 156 6.65 9.50 -9.74
C SER A 156 6.61 8.03 -10.14
N LYS A 157 5.43 7.55 -10.54
CA LYS A 157 5.27 6.20 -11.10
C LYS A 157 5.89 6.14 -12.50
N GLY A 158 6.66 5.09 -12.77
CA GLY A 158 7.20 4.79 -14.10
C GLY A 158 6.10 4.49 -15.13
N VAL A 159 6.45 4.53 -16.42
CA VAL A 159 5.50 4.34 -17.53
C VAL A 159 4.82 2.97 -17.49
N ALA A 160 5.56 1.91 -17.12
CA ALA A 160 5.01 0.55 -17.04
C ALA A 160 3.91 0.41 -15.97
N VAL A 161 4.10 1.03 -14.80
CA VAL A 161 3.10 1.04 -13.72
C VAL A 161 1.85 1.81 -14.15
N LYS A 162 2.02 2.96 -14.82
CA LYS A 162 0.90 3.73 -15.38
C LYS A 162 0.11 2.95 -16.43
N LEU A 163 0.78 2.15 -17.26
CA LEU A 163 0.14 1.28 -18.24
C LEU A 163 -0.63 0.15 -17.57
N GLY A 164 -0.03 -0.51 -16.57
CA GLY A 164 -0.69 -1.54 -15.76
C GLY A 164 -1.97 -1.02 -15.09
N ASP A 165 -1.88 0.13 -14.40
CA ASP A 165 -3.04 0.78 -13.77
C ASP A 165 -4.17 1.07 -14.79
N LYS A 166 -3.81 1.44 -16.03
CA LYS A 166 -4.79 1.70 -17.09
C LYS A 166 -5.42 0.41 -17.61
N LEU A 167 -4.63 -0.64 -17.84
CA LEU A 167 -5.12 -1.95 -18.29
C LEU A 167 -6.06 -2.58 -17.26
N SER A 168 -5.73 -2.50 -15.97
CA SER A 168 -6.60 -2.96 -14.88
C SER A 168 -7.94 -2.24 -14.86
N LYS A 169 -7.96 -0.91 -15.03
CA LYS A 169 -9.22 -0.14 -15.13
C LYS A 169 -10.05 -0.48 -16.37
N LEU A 170 -9.39 -0.81 -17.48
CA LEU A 170 -10.11 -1.21 -18.70
C LEU A 170 -10.74 -2.60 -18.55
N ASN A 171 -10.08 -3.50 -17.83
CA ASN A 171 -10.50 -4.88 -17.64
C ASN A 171 -11.32 -5.11 -16.34
N ASP A 172 -11.73 -4.04 -15.67
CA ASP A 172 -12.50 -4.13 -14.43
C ASP A 172 -13.87 -4.81 -14.70
N PRO A 173 -14.16 -5.96 -14.07
CA PRO A 173 -15.39 -6.72 -14.29
C PRO A 173 -16.66 -6.06 -13.74
N LEU A 174 -16.57 -4.96 -13.00
CA LEU A 174 -17.74 -4.23 -12.47
C LEU A 174 -18.10 -3.00 -13.30
N GLY A 175 -17.13 -2.32 -13.91
CA GLY A 175 -17.37 -1.05 -14.61
C GLY A 175 -16.37 -0.70 -15.72
N GLY A 176 -15.51 -1.66 -16.09
CA GLY A 176 -14.53 -1.50 -17.15
C GLY A 176 -15.18 -1.14 -18.48
N ASN A 177 -14.48 -0.37 -19.30
CA ASN A 177 -15.00 0.10 -20.59
C ASN A 177 -15.38 -1.08 -21.51
N VAL A 178 -14.69 -2.22 -21.39
CA VAL A 178 -14.99 -3.44 -22.15
C VAL A 178 -16.33 -4.03 -21.74
N LYS A 179 -16.61 -4.09 -20.44
CA LYS A 179 -17.90 -4.56 -19.92
C LYS A 179 -19.03 -3.63 -20.35
N ARG A 180 -18.87 -2.32 -20.20
CA ARG A 180 -19.89 -1.34 -20.65
C ARG A 180 -20.21 -1.48 -22.13
N ALA A 181 -19.19 -1.62 -22.98
CA ALA A 181 -19.42 -1.86 -24.41
C ALA A 181 -20.17 -3.19 -24.67
N THR A 182 -19.85 -4.24 -23.90
CA THR A 182 -20.53 -5.54 -24.00
C THR A 182 -21.98 -5.46 -23.54
N ASP A 183 -22.25 -4.76 -22.44
CA ASP A 183 -23.59 -4.55 -21.88
C ASP A 183 -24.44 -3.71 -22.84
N ASP A 184 -23.89 -2.66 -23.44
CA ASP A 184 -24.57 -1.82 -24.42
C ASP A 184 -24.96 -2.63 -25.68
N ILE A 185 -24.03 -3.43 -26.22
CA ILE A 185 -24.32 -4.30 -27.37
C ILE A 185 -25.39 -5.34 -27.00
N THR A 186 -25.30 -5.95 -25.82
CA THR A 186 -26.29 -6.92 -25.35
C THR A 186 -27.67 -6.28 -25.15
N GLY A 187 -27.72 -5.06 -24.63
CA GLY A 187 -28.95 -4.27 -24.51
C GLY A 187 -29.56 -3.95 -25.88
N GLN A 188 -28.73 -3.56 -26.86
CA GLN A 188 -29.19 -3.34 -28.24
C GLN A 188 -29.75 -4.63 -28.84
N MET A 189 -29.08 -5.77 -28.67
CA MET A 189 -29.57 -7.07 -29.13
C MET A 189 -30.94 -7.42 -28.54
N SER A 190 -31.11 -7.25 -27.22
CA SER A 190 -32.40 -7.48 -26.56
C SER A 190 -33.50 -6.56 -27.11
N SER A 191 -33.16 -5.29 -27.38
CA SER A 191 -34.10 -4.33 -27.95
C SER A 191 -34.53 -4.71 -29.38
N PHE A 192 -33.62 -5.30 -30.17
CA PHE A 192 -33.93 -5.80 -31.51
C PHE A 192 -34.80 -7.05 -31.44
N ASP A 193 -34.52 -7.98 -30.52
CA ASP A 193 -35.35 -9.17 -30.32
C ASP A 193 -36.79 -8.82 -29.94
N GLU A 194 -36.97 -7.82 -29.08
CA GLU A 194 -38.31 -7.32 -28.76
C GLU A 194 -39.02 -6.69 -29.97
N GLN A 195 -38.29 -5.91 -30.77
CA GLN A 195 -38.85 -5.32 -32.00
C GLN A 195 -39.29 -6.40 -32.99
N ILE A 196 -38.48 -7.44 -33.16
CA ILE A 196 -38.81 -8.60 -34.01
C ILE A 196 -40.06 -9.30 -33.48
N LYS A 197 -40.15 -9.56 -32.18
CA LYS A 197 -41.35 -10.16 -31.56
C LYS A 197 -42.62 -9.33 -31.82
N ARG A 198 -42.54 -8.01 -31.64
CA ARG A 198 -43.67 -7.09 -31.93
C ARG A 198 -44.06 -7.11 -33.41
N LEU A 199 -43.08 -7.12 -34.32
CA LEU A 199 -43.33 -7.19 -35.76
C LEU A 199 -44.02 -8.50 -36.15
N ASN A 200 -43.56 -9.64 -35.62
CA ASN A 200 -44.18 -10.94 -35.85
C ASN A 200 -45.63 -10.98 -35.36
N GLN A 201 -45.92 -10.43 -34.17
CA GLN A 201 -47.29 -10.36 -33.65
C GLN A 201 -48.20 -9.48 -34.52
N ARG A 202 -47.67 -8.36 -35.06
CA ARG A 202 -48.41 -7.49 -35.99
C ARG A 202 -48.66 -8.18 -37.33
N ALA A 203 -47.68 -8.91 -37.85
CA ALA A 203 -47.82 -9.68 -39.08
C ALA A 203 -48.92 -10.74 -38.95
N GLU A 204 -48.93 -11.48 -37.84
CA GLU A 204 -49.94 -12.50 -37.57
C GLU A 204 -51.34 -11.89 -37.41
N SER A 205 -51.45 -10.79 -36.69
CA SER A 205 -52.72 -10.05 -36.55
C SER A 205 -53.25 -9.57 -37.91
N LYS A 206 -52.35 -9.11 -38.80
CA LYS A 206 -52.73 -8.67 -40.15
C LYS A 206 -53.17 -9.86 -41.01
N ARG A 207 -52.48 -11.00 -40.91
CA ARG A 207 -52.84 -12.26 -41.59
C ARG A 207 -54.25 -12.71 -41.19
N SER A 208 -54.52 -12.79 -39.88
CA SER A 208 -55.84 -13.16 -39.36
C SER A 208 -56.95 -12.19 -39.82
N ARG A 209 -56.70 -10.87 -39.78
CA ARG A 209 -57.65 -9.87 -40.31
C ARG A 209 -57.92 -10.04 -41.80
N LEU A 210 -56.90 -10.32 -42.60
CA LEU A 210 -57.07 -10.57 -44.04
C LEU A 210 -57.86 -11.85 -44.29
N GLN A 211 -57.57 -12.94 -43.59
CA GLN A 211 -58.34 -14.19 -43.67
C GLN A 211 -59.82 -13.97 -43.34
N ASN A 212 -60.11 -13.24 -42.26
CA ASN A 212 -61.49 -12.89 -41.89
C ASN A 212 -62.19 -12.02 -42.95
N LYS A 213 -61.46 -11.06 -43.55
CA LYS A 213 -62.00 -10.24 -44.65
C LYS A 213 -62.30 -11.10 -45.88
N PHE A 214 -61.39 -12.01 -46.26
CA PHE A 214 -61.61 -12.94 -47.36
C PHE A 214 -62.82 -13.84 -47.11
N ALA A 215 -62.93 -14.47 -45.94
CA ALA A 215 -64.09 -15.30 -45.59
C ALA A 215 -65.41 -14.52 -45.64
N LYS A 216 -65.41 -13.24 -45.19
CA LYS A 216 -66.58 -12.37 -45.28
C LYS A 216 -66.92 -12.06 -46.73
N LEU A 217 -65.92 -11.72 -47.55
CA LEU A 217 -66.09 -11.47 -48.99
C LEU A 217 -66.65 -12.69 -49.72
N ASP A 218 -66.16 -13.89 -49.41
CA ASP A 218 -66.68 -15.15 -49.95
C ASP A 218 -68.14 -15.38 -49.54
N SER A 219 -68.49 -15.14 -48.27
CA SER A 219 -69.88 -15.24 -47.81
C SER A 219 -70.81 -14.23 -48.49
N THR A 220 -70.33 -13.02 -48.77
CA THR A 220 -71.10 -12.00 -49.49
C THR A 220 -71.23 -12.33 -50.96
N MET A 221 -70.18 -12.86 -51.58
CA MET A 221 -70.21 -13.33 -52.97
C MET A 221 -71.19 -14.49 -53.13
N GLY A 222 -71.18 -15.45 -52.20
CA GLY A 222 -72.17 -16.54 -52.16
C GLY A 222 -73.61 -16.01 -52.05
N ARG A 223 -73.86 -15.03 -51.17
CA ARG A 223 -75.16 -14.37 -51.04
C ARG A 223 -75.56 -13.62 -52.31
N LEU A 224 -74.66 -12.87 -52.92
CA LEU A 224 -74.91 -12.14 -54.17
C LEU A 224 -75.22 -13.11 -55.32
N LYS A 225 -74.50 -14.24 -55.43
CA LYS A 225 -74.82 -15.30 -56.40
C LYS A 225 -76.22 -15.90 -56.15
N SER A 226 -76.59 -16.17 -54.90
CA SER A 226 -77.94 -16.66 -54.60
C SER A 226 -79.04 -15.64 -54.93
N GLN A 227 -78.79 -14.34 -54.69
CA GLN A 227 -79.71 -13.27 -55.06
C GLN A 227 -79.83 -13.11 -56.58
N GLN A 228 -78.71 -13.17 -57.30
CA GLN A 228 -78.70 -13.18 -58.77
C GLN A 228 -79.53 -14.34 -59.32
N ASN A 229 -79.32 -15.56 -58.81
CA ASN A 229 -80.08 -16.73 -59.23
C ASN A 229 -81.59 -16.58 -58.95
N TYR A 230 -81.96 -16.00 -57.81
CA TYR A 230 -83.36 -15.72 -57.47
C TYR A 230 -83.99 -14.70 -58.43
N ILE A 231 -83.30 -13.59 -58.72
CA ILE A 231 -83.76 -12.58 -59.69
C ILE A 231 -83.88 -13.21 -61.08
N SER A 232 -82.91 -14.00 -61.53
CA SER A 232 -82.96 -14.71 -62.81
C SER A 232 -84.14 -15.68 -62.89
N GLN A 233 -84.46 -16.40 -61.81
CA GLN A 233 -85.65 -17.26 -61.74
C GLN A 233 -86.95 -16.46 -61.83
N GLN A 234 -87.06 -15.35 -61.09
CA GLN A 234 -88.21 -14.46 -61.17
C GLN A 234 -88.40 -13.85 -62.56
N LEU A 235 -87.31 -13.40 -63.20
CA LEU A 235 -87.34 -12.85 -64.56
C LEU A 235 -87.75 -13.91 -65.60
N SER A 236 -87.29 -15.15 -65.42
CA SER A 236 -87.68 -16.30 -66.25
C SER A 236 -89.17 -16.64 -66.07
N ALA A 237 -89.67 -16.59 -64.84
CA ALA A 237 -91.10 -16.78 -64.56
C ALA A 237 -91.97 -15.67 -65.16
N MET A 238 -91.51 -14.41 -65.14
CA MET A 238 -92.21 -13.27 -65.75
C MET A 238 -92.18 -13.27 -67.28
N SER A 239 -91.11 -13.80 -67.90
CA SER A 239 -91.03 -13.96 -69.36
C SER A 239 -91.79 -15.19 -69.87
N GLY A 240 -91.92 -16.23 -69.03
CA GLY A 240 -92.82 -17.37 -69.28
C GLY A 240 -94.30 -17.01 -69.16
N ALA A 241 -94.67 -16.13 -68.23
CA ALA A 241 -96.05 -15.67 -68.02
C ALA A 241 -96.60 -14.75 -69.13
N ARG A 242 -95.77 -14.33 -70.11
CA ARG A 242 -96.21 -13.51 -71.26
C ARG A 242 -96.49 -14.34 -72.53
N LYS A 243 -96.46 -15.67 -72.43
CA LYS A 243 -96.97 -16.62 -73.42
C LYS A 243 -98.01 -17.51 -72.75
N ILE A 244 -99.27 -17.05 -72.75
CA ILE A 244 -100.55 -17.79 -72.84
C ILE A 244 -101.63 -16.71 -72.89
#